data_AF-A0AAE1F9R9-F1
#
_entry.id   AF-A0AAE1F9R9-F1
#
_cell.length_a   1.000
_cell.length_b   1.000
_cell.length_c   1.000
_cell.angle_alpha   90.00
_cell.angle_beta   90.00
_cell.angle_gamma   90.00
#
_symmetry.space_group_name_H-M   'P 1'
#
loop_
_entity.id
_entity.type
_entity.pdbx_description
1 polymer ?
#
loop_
_entity_poly.entity_id
_entity_poly.type
_entity_poly.pdbx_seq_one_letter_code
_entity_poly.pdbx_strand_id
1 'polypeptide(L)'
;MSLPTYTQASHEEICQPLPFVTLQSVRVTISQCCPDQRCVWTYFSEAHLVVVATVHRPQQQQQQQQPQQQQQKERKGRKERMDEGFDWIARGYGKDNVKLLYVRREGRVHSIKEYEIKTELTLNTDKDYLTGDNSDVIATDSQKNTVYILAKRHGVVSPEDFALLLCSHFLIKYPQLTKAQVHVEEYPWQREVMDGRAHNHSFKFSPEYHHTCSVSQERDREPLVSTGLQGLRLLKTTQSAFVNFVSDEFRSLPDMKDRIFSTVITAAWQYNRSTGVDFGKIWQLVLKTIQDKFAGPAEMGIFSPSVQNTVYLIQKSVLMEVPEVSQIQVSMPNKHYYPVDLSKFEGMENIENNEVFLPVDKPSGNITGTLGRSHIIKAKL
;
A
#
# COMPACT_ATOMS: atom_id res chain seq x y z
N MET A 1 -33.33 44.73 -41.20
CA MET A 1 -34.77 44.81 -40.81
C MET A 1 -34.98 43.72 -39.78
N SER A 2 -35.34 43.90 -38.52
CA SER A 2 -35.63 45.05 -37.68
C SER A 2 -35.62 44.50 -36.25
N LEU A 3 -35.10 45.26 -35.28
CA LEU A 3 -35.27 45.00 -33.85
C LEU A 3 -36.77 45.08 -33.46
N PRO A 4 -37.12 44.64 -32.24
CA PRO A 4 -37.41 45.70 -31.26
C PRO A 4 -36.81 45.46 -29.87
N THR A 5 -36.47 46.59 -29.25
CA THR A 5 -36.14 46.81 -27.83
C THR A 5 -37.23 47.70 -27.18
N TYR A 6 -37.15 47.82 -25.85
CA TYR A 6 -37.90 48.66 -24.88
C TYR A 6 -39.14 48.00 -24.26
N THR A 7 -39.33 48.00 -22.93
CA THR A 7 -39.15 49.10 -21.96
C THR A 7 -38.64 48.67 -20.56
N GLN A 8 -37.79 49.52 -19.95
CA GLN A 8 -37.57 49.61 -18.50
C GLN A 8 -38.66 50.47 -17.84
N ALA A 9 -39.02 50.15 -16.60
CA ALA A 9 -39.55 51.10 -15.62
C ALA A 9 -39.02 50.76 -14.23
N SER A 10 -38.41 51.76 -13.60
CA SER A 10 -37.88 51.82 -12.23
C SER A 10 -39.00 52.07 -11.20
N HIS A 11 -38.84 51.59 -9.96
CA HIS A 11 -39.09 52.38 -8.74
C HIS A 11 -38.59 51.61 -7.49
N GLU A 12 -37.73 52.27 -6.71
CA GLU A 12 -37.34 51.92 -5.34
C GLU A 12 -38.51 52.20 -4.38
N GLU A 13 -38.70 51.35 -3.36
CA GLU A 13 -38.83 51.82 -1.98
C GLU A 13 -38.69 50.70 -0.93
N ILE A 14 -38.12 51.14 0.19
CA ILE A 14 -37.57 50.42 1.35
C ILE A 14 -38.67 50.10 2.37
N CYS A 15 -38.63 48.92 3.01
CA CYS A 15 -39.20 48.72 4.36
C CYS A 15 -38.60 47.52 5.12
N GLN A 16 -37.65 47.86 5.99
CA GLN A 16 -37.34 47.41 7.36
C GLN A 16 -37.43 45.93 7.83
N PRO A 17 -36.44 45.48 8.65
CA PRO A 17 -36.46 44.22 9.41
C PRO A 17 -37.02 44.39 10.83
N LEU A 18 -37.69 43.36 11.37
CA LEU A 18 -38.07 43.24 12.79
C LEU A 18 -38.08 41.76 13.24
N PRO A 19 -37.90 41.43 14.54
CA PRO A 19 -37.26 42.18 15.61
C PRO A 19 -36.14 41.39 16.33
N PHE A 20 -35.23 42.15 16.93
CA PHE A 20 -34.36 41.71 18.01
C PHE A 20 -35.17 41.35 19.26
N VAL A 21 -34.84 40.21 19.89
CA VAL A 21 -35.05 40.02 21.34
C VAL A 21 -33.68 39.94 22.00
N THR A 22 -33.35 41.00 22.70
CA THR A 22 -32.24 41.13 23.62
C THR A 22 -32.57 40.42 24.93
N LEU A 23 -31.71 39.51 25.39
CA LEU A 23 -31.59 39.16 26.81
C LEU A 23 -30.18 39.46 27.29
N GLN A 24 -30.10 40.69 27.82
CA GLN A 24 -29.29 41.18 28.93
C GLN A 24 -28.10 40.32 29.42
N SER A 25 -26.91 40.88 29.13
CA SER A 25 -25.81 41.10 30.08
C SER A 25 -25.43 39.98 31.06
N VAL A 26 -24.43 39.17 30.69
CA VAL A 26 -23.50 38.63 31.69
C VAL A 26 -22.56 39.78 32.09
N ARG A 27 -22.81 40.38 33.26
CA ARG A 27 -21.86 41.31 33.89
C ARG A 27 -20.81 40.49 34.62
N VAL A 28 -19.62 40.37 34.03
CA VAL A 28 -18.40 40.00 34.77
C VAL A 28 -17.85 41.28 35.36
N THR A 29 -17.91 41.42 36.68
CA THR A 29 -17.31 42.57 37.38
C THR A 29 -16.19 42.05 38.25
N ILE A 30 -14.96 42.46 37.94
CA ILE A 30 -13.74 42.15 38.70
C ILE A 30 -13.64 43.18 39.84
N SER A 31 -13.43 42.74 41.07
CA SER A 31 -13.09 43.63 42.18
C SER A 31 -12.14 42.96 43.17
N GLN A 32 -10.89 43.46 43.16
CA GLN A 32 -9.83 43.44 44.18
C GLN A 32 -9.27 42.09 44.70
N CYS A 33 -7.94 41.98 44.56
CA CYS A 33 -7.09 40.96 45.16
C CYS A 33 -6.76 41.28 46.63
N CYS A 34 -6.78 40.26 47.49
CA CYS A 34 -6.05 40.23 48.76
C CYS A 34 -5.00 39.10 48.73
N PRO A 35 -3.86 39.25 49.43
CA PRO A 35 -2.68 38.43 49.26
C PRO A 35 -2.78 37.13 50.09
N ASP A 36 -3.65 36.22 49.69
CA ASP A 36 -3.53 34.81 50.04
C ASP A 36 -4.39 33.96 49.09
N GLN A 37 -3.72 33.34 48.12
CA GLN A 37 -4.27 32.72 46.90
C GLN A 37 -5.48 31.78 47.13
N ARG A 38 -6.71 32.32 47.08
CA ARG A 38 -7.95 31.54 46.94
C ARG A 38 -8.95 32.29 46.05
N CYS A 39 -9.22 31.74 44.87
CA CYS A 39 -10.32 32.17 44.00
C CYS A 39 -11.51 31.22 44.20
N VAL A 40 -12.69 31.78 44.49
CA VAL A 40 -13.95 31.06 44.62
C VAL A 40 -14.82 31.41 43.43
N TRP A 41 -15.33 30.40 42.74
CA TRP A 41 -16.29 30.55 41.64
C TRP A 41 -17.62 29.93 42.08
N THR A 42 -18.70 30.70 42.01
CA THR A 42 -20.06 30.22 42.32
C THR A 42 -20.97 30.43 41.12
N TYR A 43 -21.67 29.36 40.76
CA TYR A 43 -22.71 29.32 39.74
C TYR A 43 -24.05 29.08 40.43
N PHE A 44 -25.13 29.67 39.91
CA PHE A 44 -26.50 29.34 40.31
C PHE A 44 -27.25 28.77 39.11
N SER A 45 -27.78 27.55 39.26
CA SER A 45 -28.97 27.10 38.54
C SER A 45 -29.91 26.43 39.55
N GLU A 46 -31.21 26.55 39.33
CA GLU A 46 -32.23 26.02 40.21
C GLU A 46 -32.16 24.48 40.36
N ALA A 47 -32.53 24.02 41.56
CA ALA A 47 -32.79 22.63 41.98
C ALA A 47 -31.63 21.81 42.61
N HIS A 48 -31.74 21.66 43.94
CA HIS A 48 -31.23 20.60 44.84
C HIS A 48 -29.76 20.59 45.29
N LEU A 49 -29.59 19.94 46.46
CA LEU A 49 -28.79 20.39 47.59
C LEU A 49 -27.34 19.83 47.62
N VAL A 50 -26.48 20.70 48.14
CA VAL A 50 -25.09 20.61 48.61
C VAL A 50 -24.62 19.28 49.25
N VAL A 51 -23.44 18.80 48.83
CA VAL A 51 -22.45 18.13 49.70
C VAL A 51 -21.08 18.77 49.48
N VAL A 52 -20.56 19.45 50.51
CA VAL A 52 -19.20 20.01 50.56
C VAL A 52 -18.28 18.98 51.21
N ALA A 53 -17.28 18.49 50.49
CA ALA A 53 -16.18 17.72 51.08
C ALA A 53 -14.86 18.46 50.83
N THR A 54 -14.38 19.14 51.88
CA THR A 54 -13.08 19.79 51.91
C THR A 54 -12.06 18.80 52.44
N VAL A 55 -11.06 18.39 51.65
CA VAL A 55 -9.93 17.59 52.13
C VAL A 55 -8.68 18.48 52.14
N HIS A 56 -8.16 18.75 53.34
CA HIS A 56 -6.88 19.41 53.56
C HIS A 56 -5.73 18.39 53.50
N ARG A 57 -4.64 18.74 52.80
CA ARG A 57 -3.31 18.14 52.95
C ARG A 57 -2.52 18.93 54.00
N PRO A 58 -1.80 18.30 54.94
CA PRO A 58 -0.69 18.95 55.61
C PRO A 58 0.57 18.88 54.74
N GLN A 59 1.25 20.01 54.61
CA GLN A 59 2.64 20.08 54.17
C GLN A 59 3.56 19.57 55.29
N GLN A 60 4.54 18.75 54.95
CA GLN A 60 5.82 18.71 55.66
C GLN A 60 6.94 18.90 54.64
N GLN A 61 7.69 19.99 54.81
CA GLN A 61 9.01 20.15 54.23
C GLN A 61 9.98 19.27 55.00
N GLN A 62 10.68 18.37 54.31
CA GLN A 62 12.04 17.99 54.69
C GLN A 62 12.92 17.99 53.44
N GLN A 63 14.01 18.74 53.55
CA GLN A 63 15.10 18.83 52.61
C GLN A 63 15.71 17.45 52.36
N GLN A 64 15.96 17.12 51.10
CA GLN A 64 17.17 16.42 50.68
C GLN A 64 17.36 16.62 49.17
N GLN A 65 18.33 17.48 48.85
CA GLN A 65 18.92 17.57 47.52
C GLN A 65 19.81 16.34 47.32
N GLN A 66 19.49 15.48 46.34
CA GLN A 66 20.43 14.56 45.66
C GLN A 66 19.74 13.91 44.43
N PRO A 67 20.49 13.46 43.40
CA PRO A 67 20.80 14.30 42.25
C PRO A 67 20.02 13.90 40.98
N GLN A 68 19.91 14.83 40.03
CA GLN A 68 19.35 14.64 38.68
C GLN A 68 19.92 13.43 37.89
N GLN A 69 21.03 12.84 38.35
CA GLN A 69 21.61 11.60 37.81
C GLN A 69 20.79 10.34 38.12
N GLN A 70 19.99 10.31 39.20
CA GLN A 70 19.19 9.14 39.56
C GLN A 70 17.89 9.07 38.73
N GLN A 71 17.27 10.22 38.42
CA GLN A 71 16.16 10.30 37.46
C GLN A 71 16.60 10.05 36.01
N GLN A 72 17.83 10.42 35.62
CA GLN A 72 18.39 10.02 34.33
C GLN A 72 18.77 8.54 34.28
N LYS A 73 19.20 7.93 35.40
CA LYS A 73 19.41 6.47 35.50
C LYS A 73 18.10 5.68 35.53
N GLU A 74 17.03 6.21 36.13
CA GLU A 74 15.69 5.60 36.07
C GLU A 74 15.06 5.75 34.69
N ARG A 75 15.25 6.90 34.02
CA ARG A 75 14.86 7.07 32.60
C ARG A 75 15.72 6.29 31.60
N LYS A 76 16.97 5.95 31.95
CA LYS A 76 17.84 5.05 31.17
C LYS A 76 17.80 3.59 31.63
N GLY A 77 17.01 3.27 32.66
CA GLY A 77 17.09 2.02 33.42
C GLY A 77 15.77 1.27 33.56
N ARG A 78 14.81 1.51 32.66
CA ARG A 78 13.66 0.63 32.46
C ARG A 78 13.54 0.26 30.97
N LYS A 79 14.63 -0.30 30.42
CA LYS A 79 14.42 -1.46 29.53
C LYS A 79 13.76 -2.49 30.45
N GLU A 80 12.44 -2.60 30.36
CA GLU A 80 11.73 -3.74 30.93
C GLU A 80 12.47 -4.98 30.41
N ARG A 81 13.16 -5.67 31.31
CA ARG A 81 14.10 -6.72 30.95
C ARG A 81 13.30 -7.81 30.26
N MET A 82 13.73 -8.21 29.07
CA MET A 82 13.43 -9.55 28.59
C MET A 82 14.10 -10.49 29.59
N ASP A 83 13.29 -11.04 30.48
CA ASP A 83 13.72 -12.06 31.43
C ASP A 83 14.10 -13.31 30.59
N GLU A 84 15.16 -14.00 30.98
CA GLU A 84 15.70 -15.23 30.33
C GLU A 84 16.61 -15.07 29.09
N GLY A 85 17.06 -13.86 28.72
CA GLY A 85 18.11 -13.70 27.70
C GLY A 85 17.65 -13.82 26.24
N PHE A 86 16.37 -13.56 25.99
CA PHE A 86 15.80 -13.43 24.65
C PHE A 86 15.75 -11.95 24.22
N ASP A 87 15.90 -11.68 22.92
CA ASP A 87 15.79 -10.33 22.34
C ASP A 87 14.79 -10.33 21.17
N TRP A 88 14.05 -9.23 20.99
CA TRP A 88 13.16 -9.08 19.84
C TRP A 88 13.96 -8.92 18.55
N ILE A 89 13.72 -9.81 17.58
CA ILE A 89 14.20 -9.63 16.20
C ILE A 89 13.25 -8.71 15.42
N ALA A 90 11.94 -8.95 15.54
CA ALA A 90 10.89 -8.14 14.93
C ALA A 90 9.56 -8.34 15.68
N ARG A 91 8.70 -7.33 15.61
CA ARG A 91 7.33 -7.37 16.13
C ARG A 91 6.46 -6.33 15.43
N GLY A 92 5.19 -6.65 15.31
CA GLY A 92 4.20 -5.82 14.64
C GLY A 92 2.82 -6.42 14.84
N TYR A 93 1.81 -5.56 14.78
CA TYR A 93 0.41 -5.96 14.86
C TYR A 93 -0.44 -5.07 13.97
N GLY A 94 -1.59 -5.56 13.55
CA GLY A 94 -2.54 -4.71 12.83
C GLY A 94 -3.74 -5.44 12.31
N LYS A 95 -4.22 -5.04 11.12
CA LYS A 95 -5.46 -5.54 10.54
C LYS A 95 -5.21 -6.02 9.11
N ASP A 96 -5.55 -7.27 8.87
CA ASP A 96 -5.47 -7.89 7.55
C ASP A 96 -6.84 -7.89 6.87
N ASN A 97 -6.85 -7.99 5.54
CA ASN A 97 -8.02 -8.22 4.69
C ASN A 97 -9.12 -7.15 4.82
N VAL A 98 -8.74 -5.88 5.00
CA VAL A 98 -9.69 -4.76 5.01
C VAL A 98 -10.09 -4.43 3.58
N LYS A 99 -11.31 -4.82 3.18
CA LYS A 99 -11.84 -4.56 1.84
C LYS A 99 -12.49 -3.18 1.72
N LEU A 100 -12.20 -2.50 0.63
CA LEU A 100 -12.68 -1.15 0.32
C LEU A 100 -13.06 -1.07 -1.16
N LEU A 101 -14.27 -0.62 -1.48
CA LEU A 101 -14.64 -0.15 -2.82
C LEU A 101 -14.85 1.37 -2.77
N TYR A 102 -14.03 2.11 -3.50
CA TYR A 102 -14.18 3.55 -3.71
C TYR A 102 -14.85 3.82 -5.06
N VAL A 103 -15.94 4.60 -5.05
CA VAL A 103 -16.68 4.99 -6.26
C VAL A 103 -16.67 6.51 -6.41
N ARG A 104 -16.10 7.00 -7.51
CA ARG A 104 -16.17 8.41 -7.91
C ARG A 104 -17.21 8.56 -9.02
N ARG A 105 -18.17 9.47 -8.82
CA ARG A 105 -19.27 9.73 -9.78
C ARG A 105 -19.11 11.10 -10.39
N GLU A 106 -18.89 11.15 -11.71
CA GLU A 106 -18.76 12.37 -12.49
C GLU A 106 -19.88 12.40 -13.53
N GLY A 107 -21.02 12.98 -13.14
CA GLY A 107 -22.25 12.90 -13.93
C GLY A 107 -22.67 11.44 -14.15
N ARG A 108 -22.80 11.03 -15.41
CA ARG A 108 -23.18 9.66 -15.78
C ARG A 108 -22.00 8.69 -15.75
N VAL A 109 -20.76 9.19 -15.80
CA VAL A 109 -19.54 8.38 -15.87
C VAL A 109 -19.02 8.14 -14.46
N HIS A 110 -18.97 6.87 -14.04
CA HIS A 110 -18.44 6.47 -12.74
C HIS A 110 -17.08 5.82 -12.92
N SER A 111 -16.17 5.99 -11.97
CA SER A 111 -14.92 5.22 -11.84
C SER A 111 -14.87 4.53 -10.49
N ILE A 112 -14.20 3.36 -10.45
CA ILE A 112 -14.08 2.55 -9.25
C ILE A 112 -12.63 2.14 -9.00
N LYS A 113 -12.30 1.93 -7.72
CA LYS A 113 -11.10 1.27 -7.23
C LYS A 113 -11.52 0.37 -6.09
N GLU A 114 -11.24 -0.93 -6.18
CA GLU A 114 -11.45 -1.87 -5.07
C GLU A 114 -10.11 -2.39 -4.58
N TYR A 115 -9.88 -2.31 -3.27
CA TYR A 115 -8.64 -2.67 -2.62
C TYR A 115 -8.87 -3.68 -1.49
N GLU A 116 -7.89 -4.54 -1.29
CA GLU A 116 -7.69 -5.31 -0.06
C GLU A 116 -6.43 -4.78 0.64
N ILE A 117 -6.62 -4.26 1.86
CA ILE A 117 -5.57 -3.57 2.62
C ILE A 117 -5.18 -4.37 3.86
N LYS A 118 -3.87 -4.43 4.12
CA LYS A 118 -3.26 -4.87 5.37
C LYS A 118 -2.49 -3.73 6.01
N THR A 119 -2.71 -3.48 7.29
CA THR A 119 -1.93 -2.55 8.12
C THR A 119 -1.12 -3.32 9.16
N GLU A 120 0.12 -2.89 9.38
CA GLU A 120 0.99 -3.41 10.44
C GLU A 120 1.73 -2.24 11.11
N LEU A 121 1.67 -2.17 12.43
CA LEU A 121 2.22 -1.11 13.26
C LEU A 121 3.21 -1.69 14.26
N THR A 122 4.31 -0.97 14.52
CA THR A 122 5.29 -1.31 15.55
C THR A 122 5.31 -0.22 16.61
N LEU A 123 5.16 -0.61 17.88
CA LEU A 123 5.25 0.29 19.04
C LEU A 123 6.70 0.49 19.49
N ASN A 124 6.94 1.53 20.30
CA ASN A 124 8.22 1.76 20.98
C ASN A 124 8.30 1.08 22.36
N THR A 125 7.19 0.56 22.89
CA THR A 125 7.08 -0.17 24.16
C THR A 125 6.76 -1.63 23.93
N ASP A 126 7.06 -2.49 24.91
CA ASP A 126 6.88 -3.96 24.81
C ASP A 126 5.88 -4.49 25.84
N LYS A 127 5.27 -3.58 26.61
CA LYS A 127 4.41 -3.88 27.75
C LYS A 127 3.14 -4.67 27.38
N ASP A 128 2.69 -4.53 26.14
CA ASP A 128 1.60 -5.31 25.56
C ASP A 128 1.97 -6.80 25.47
N TYR A 129 3.20 -7.11 25.05
CA TYR A 129 3.71 -8.49 25.01
C TYR A 129 4.15 -8.99 26.39
N LEU A 130 4.90 -8.19 27.15
CA LEU A 130 5.55 -8.63 28.39
C LEU A 130 4.59 -8.70 29.58
N THR A 131 3.59 -7.81 29.64
CA THR A 131 2.70 -7.68 30.81
C THR A 131 1.22 -7.66 30.45
N GLY A 132 0.86 -7.66 29.16
CA GLY A 132 -0.52 -7.54 28.70
C GLY A 132 -1.10 -6.13 28.84
N ASP A 133 -0.27 -5.10 29.04
CA ASP A 133 -0.74 -3.71 29.12
C ASP A 133 -1.00 -3.13 27.73
N ASN A 134 -2.28 -2.99 27.39
CA ASN A 134 -2.73 -2.52 26.08
C ASN A 134 -2.83 -0.98 25.97
N SER A 135 -2.39 -0.21 26.96
CA SER A 135 -2.64 1.25 26.99
C SER A 135 -1.98 2.04 25.84
N ASP A 136 -0.96 1.47 25.18
CA ASP A 136 -0.33 2.08 24.00
C ASP A 136 -0.86 1.52 22.66
N VAL A 137 -1.71 0.48 22.71
CA VAL A 137 -2.19 -0.27 21.54
C VAL A 137 -3.30 0.49 20.82
N ILE A 138 -3.11 0.71 19.52
CA ILE A 138 -4.14 1.19 18.60
C ILE A 138 -4.95 -0.01 18.14
N ALA A 139 -6.12 -0.21 18.74
CA ALA A 139 -7.02 -1.32 18.42
C ALA A 139 -7.12 -1.58 16.90
N THR A 140 -7.04 -2.85 16.50
CA THR A 140 -7.05 -3.22 15.08
C THR A 140 -8.37 -2.83 14.38
N ASP A 141 -9.47 -2.73 15.14
CA ASP A 141 -10.72 -2.14 14.65
C ASP A 141 -10.58 -0.64 14.32
N SER A 142 -9.86 0.12 15.14
CA SER A 142 -9.55 1.53 14.86
C SER A 142 -8.68 1.67 13.61
N GLN A 143 -7.74 0.75 13.38
CA GLN A 143 -6.94 0.75 12.13
C GLN A 143 -7.83 0.54 10.90
N LYS A 144 -8.76 -0.43 10.94
CA LYS A 144 -9.80 -0.64 9.91
C LYS A 144 -10.64 0.63 9.69
N ASN A 145 -11.11 1.27 10.77
CA ASN A 145 -11.91 2.49 10.68
C ASN A 145 -11.12 3.64 10.04
N THR A 146 -9.82 3.76 10.37
CA THR A 146 -8.91 4.74 9.75
C THR A 146 -8.82 4.54 8.23
N VAL A 147 -8.70 3.30 7.74
CA VAL A 147 -8.71 3.01 6.30
C VAL A 147 -9.95 3.60 5.62
N TYR A 148 -11.15 3.33 6.15
CA TYR A 148 -12.39 3.86 5.56
C TYR A 148 -12.50 5.39 5.64
N ILE A 149 -12.13 5.97 6.78
CA ILE A 149 -12.22 7.42 6.98
C ILE A 149 -11.26 8.17 6.05
N LEU A 150 -10.02 7.69 5.89
CA LEU A 150 -9.04 8.34 5.01
C LEU A 150 -9.40 8.16 3.53
N ALA A 151 -9.88 6.98 3.12
CA ALA A 151 -10.41 6.78 1.76
C ALA A 151 -11.54 7.76 1.45
N LYS A 152 -12.45 7.99 2.41
CA LYS A 152 -13.55 8.97 2.23
C LYS A 152 -13.07 10.42 2.17
N ARG A 153 -12.08 10.80 2.98
CA ARG A 153 -11.60 12.18 3.09
C ARG A 153 -10.68 12.60 1.95
N HIS A 154 -9.82 11.69 1.50
CA HIS A 154 -8.76 12.00 0.53
C HIS A 154 -8.98 11.34 -0.83
N GLY A 155 -9.91 10.38 -0.92
CA GLY A 155 -10.06 9.54 -2.09
C GLY A 155 -8.96 8.48 -2.17
N VAL A 156 -8.99 7.72 -3.27
CA VAL A 156 -7.92 6.78 -3.64
C VAL A 156 -7.56 6.99 -5.11
N VAL A 157 -6.25 7.05 -5.40
CA VAL A 157 -5.72 7.29 -6.75
C VAL A 157 -4.96 6.05 -7.21
N SER A 158 -3.90 5.68 -6.50
CA SER A 158 -3.17 4.43 -6.66
C SER A 158 -3.01 3.69 -5.32
N PRO A 159 -2.69 2.38 -5.34
CA PRO A 159 -2.35 1.63 -4.13
C PRO A 159 -1.23 2.29 -3.30
N GLU A 160 -0.20 2.82 -3.96
CA GLU A 160 0.96 3.47 -3.34
C GLU A 160 0.59 4.77 -2.63
N ASP A 161 -0.12 5.67 -3.31
CA ASP A 161 -0.53 6.95 -2.73
C ASP A 161 -1.38 6.74 -1.47
N PHE A 162 -2.29 5.75 -1.53
CA PHE A 162 -3.14 5.43 -0.39
C PHE A 162 -2.37 4.76 0.76
N ALA A 163 -1.43 3.87 0.45
CA ALA A 163 -0.55 3.26 1.45
C ALA A 163 0.36 4.30 2.11
N LEU A 164 0.93 5.24 1.35
CA LEU A 164 1.71 6.38 1.86
C LEU A 164 0.87 7.26 2.80
N LEU A 165 -0.36 7.59 2.41
CA LEU A 165 -1.30 8.34 3.24
C LEU A 165 -1.56 7.64 4.58
N LEU A 166 -1.78 6.33 4.56
CA LEU A 166 -2.03 5.53 5.76
C LEU A 166 -0.79 5.48 6.67
N CYS A 167 0.38 5.15 6.14
CA CYS A 167 1.65 5.14 6.88
C CYS A 167 1.90 6.50 7.56
N SER A 168 1.78 7.59 6.79
CA SER A 168 1.96 8.94 7.28
C SER A 168 0.97 9.29 8.38
N HIS A 169 -0.31 8.95 8.20
CA HIS A 169 -1.34 9.20 9.21
C HIS A 169 -1.02 8.53 10.54
N PHE A 170 -0.68 7.24 10.53
CA PHE A 170 -0.38 6.51 11.76
C PHE A 170 0.80 7.11 12.51
N LEU A 171 1.91 7.38 11.81
CA LEU A 171 3.12 7.93 12.43
C LEU A 171 2.93 9.37 12.94
N ILE A 172 2.18 10.21 12.23
CA ILE A 172 1.89 11.58 12.69
C ILE A 172 0.92 11.56 13.88
N LYS A 173 -0.10 10.70 13.85
CA LYS A 173 -1.17 10.70 14.85
C LYS A 173 -0.75 10.09 16.18
N TYR A 174 0.10 9.05 16.16
CA TYR A 174 0.44 8.25 17.33
C TYR A 174 1.94 8.29 17.61
N PRO A 175 2.41 9.13 18.56
CA PRO A 175 3.84 9.29 18.85
C PRO A 175 4.56 8.02 19.29
N GLN A 176 3.84 7.06 19.88
CA GLN A 176 4.39 5.79 20.35
C GLN A 176 4.72 4.79 19.23
N LEU A 177 4.26 5.04 17.99
CA LEU A 177 4.60 4.18 16.86
C LEU A 177 6.01 4.46 16.35
N THR A 178 6.81 3.43 16.14
CA THR A 178 8.15 3.52 15.53
C THR A 178 8.14 3.21 14.05
N LYS A 179 7.18 2.41 13.58
CA LYS A 179 7.06 1.99 12.19
C LYS A 179 5.60 1.75 11.82
N ALA A 180 5.25 2.08 10.57
CA ALA A 180 4.00 1.71 9.94
C ALA A 180 4.29 1.04 8.60
N GLN A 181 3.66 -0.10 8.35
CA GLN A 181 3.70 -0.80 7.08
C GLN A 181 2.28 -1.03 6.57
N VAL A 182 2.07 -0.76 5.29
CA VAL A 182 0.77 -0.95 4.63
C VAL A 182 0.98 -1.72 3.35
N HIS A 183 0.24 -2.81 3.19
CA HIS A 183 0.15 -3.56 1.94
C HIS A 183 -1.22 -3.36 1.32
N VAL A 184 -1.26 -3.17 0.01
CA VAL A 184 -2.50 -2.94 -0.75
C VAL A 184 -2.46 -3.82 -2.00
N GLU A 185 -3.52 -4.60 -2.20
CA GLU A 185 -3.82 -5.31 -3.43
C GLU A 185 -5.00 -4.62 -4.13
N GLU A 186 -4.83 -4.23 -5.40
CA GLU A 186 -5.91 -3.69 -6.22
C GLU A 186 -6.63 -4.81 -6.97
N TYR A 187 -7.94 -4.91 -6.76
CA TYR A 187 -8.80 -5.86 -7.46
C TYR A 187 -8.94 -5.43 -8.93
N PRO A 188 -8.73 -6.35 -9.89
CA PRO A 188 -8.57 -6.02 -11.30
C PRO A 188 -9.91 -5.84 -12.02
N TRP A 189 -10.65 -4.81 -11.64
CA TRP A 189 -11.85 -4.38 -12.34
C TRP A 189 -11.48 -3.68 -13.64
N GLN A 190 -12.04 -4.15 -14.75
CA GLN A 190 -11.93 -3.51 -16.06
C GLN A 190 -13.28 -2.92 -16.45
N ARG A 191 -13.27 -1.69 -16.96
CA ARG A 191 -14.47 -1.10 -17.54
C ARG A 191 -14.92 -1.91 -18.75
N GLU A 192 -16.20 -2.25 -18.82
CA GLU A 192 -16.74 -2.95 -19.97
C GLU A 192 -16.73 -2.08 -21.23
N VAL A 193 -16.60 -2.71 -22.38
CA VAL A 193 -16.73 -2.08 -23.70
C VAL A 193 -17.90 -2.72 -24.41
N MET A 194 -18.92 -1.92 -24.74
CA MET A 194 -20.13 -2.33 -25.46
C MET A 194 -20.18 -1.56 -26.77
N ASP A 195 -20.35 -2.24 -27.90
CA ASP A 195 -20.37 -1.63 -29.24
C ASP A 195 -19.16 -0.71 -29.53
N GLY A 196 -17.96 -1.13 -29.10
CA GLY A 196 -16.73 -0.37 -29.24
C GLY A 196 -16.62 0.87 -28.34
N ARG A 197 -17.56 1.07 -27.40
CA ARG A 197 -17.60 2.22 -26.49
C ARG A 197 -17.46 1.77 -25.04
N ALA A 198 -16.63 2.49 -24.29
CA ALA A 198 -16.47 2.27 -22.85
C ALA A 198 -17.79 2.55 -22.11
N HIS A 199 -18.25 1.59 -21.29
CA HIS A 199 -19.49 1.73 -20.54
C HIS A 199 -19.33 2.74 -19.40
N ASN A 200 -20.36 3.55 -19.16
CA ASN A 200 -20.31 4.63 -18.18
C ASN A 200 -20.10 4.14 -16.73
N HIS A 201 -20.63 2.97 -16.38
CA HIS A 201 -20.68 2.49 -14.99
C HIS A 201 -20.81 0.95 -14.88
N SER A 202 -20.34 0.21 -15.88
CA SER A 202 -20.30 -1.26 -15.85
C SER A 202 -18.85 -1.72 -15.92
N PHE A 203 -18.53 -2.73 -15.12
CA PHE A 203 -17.18 -3.24 -14.92
C PHE A 203 -17.22 -4.77 -14.85
N LYS A 204 -16.25 -5.42 -15.47
CA LYS A 204 -16.02 -6.87 -15.39
C LYS A 204 -14.81 -7.14 -14.51
N PHE A 205 -14.89 -8.19 -13.69
CA PHE A 205 -13.74 -8.66 -12.93
C PHE A 205 -12.82 -9.45 -13.87
N SER A 206 -11.56 -9.04 -13.99
CA SER A 206 -10.61 -9.62 -14.96
C SER A 206 -9.32 -10.04 -14.27
N PRO A 207 -9.27 -11.23 -13.63
CA PRO A 207 -8.14 -11.68 -12.81
C PRO A 207 -6.94 -12.18 -13.62
N GLU A 208 -6.61 -11.51 -14.73
CA GLU A 208 -5.46 -11.84 -15.58
C GLU A 208 -4.14 -11.52 -14.88
N TYR A 209 -4.12 -10.42 -14.11
CA TYR A 209 -3.03 -9.95 -13.27
C TYR A 209 -3.54 -8.80 -12.40
N HIS A 210 -2.83 -8.49 -11.31
CA HIS A 210 -3.24 -7.42 -10.41
C HIS A 210 -2.05 -6.60 -9.90
N HIS A 211 -2.37 -5.37 -9.48
CA HIS A 211 -1.43 -4.36 -8.98
C HIS A 211 -1.33 -4.49 -7.47
N THR A 212 -0.13 -4.72 -6.96
CA THR A 212 0.16 -4.78 -5.51
C THR A 212 1.11 -3.66 -5.10
N CYS A 213 1.05 -3.25 -3.85
CA CYS A 213 1.95 -2.27 -3.26
C CYS A 213 2.29 -2.63 -1.82
N SER A 214 3.52 -2.37 -1.39
CA SER A 214 3.93 -2.35 0.02
C SER A 214 4.69 -1.07 0.31
N VAL A 215 4.19 -0.29 1.26
CA VAL A 215 4.87 0.89 1.81
C VAL A 215 5.28 0.59 3.23
N SER A 216 6.55 0.83 3.57
CA SER A 216 7.04 0.77 4.94
C SER A 216 7.72 2.08 5.30
N GLN A 217 7.31 2.66 6.42
CA GLN A 217 7.87 3.91 6.93
C GLN A 217 8.27 3.74 8.39
N GLU A 218 9.54 3.97 8.68
CA GLU A 218 10.02 4.17 10.05
C GLU A 218 9.85 5.64 10.43
N ARG A 219 9.62 5.92 11.72
CA ARG A 219 9.52 7.29 12.24
C ARG A 219 10.79 8.06 11.89
N ASP A 220 10.60 9.29 11.40
CA ASP A 220 11.67 10.22 11.01
C ASP A 220 12.58 9.71 9.87
N ARG A 221 12.09 8.75 9.07
CA ARG A 221 12.75 8.23 7.87
C ARG A 221 11.83 8.36 6.65
N GLU A 222 12.47 8.42 5.48
CA GLU A 222 11.76 8.37 4.20
C GLU A 222 11.04 7.01 4.03
N PRO A 223 9.81 6.99 3.51
CA PRO A 223 9.09 5.75 3.27
C PRO A 223 9.74 4.95 2.13
N LEU A 224 9.88 3.65 2.34
CA LEU A 224 10.25 2.68 1.32
C LEU A 224 8.99 2.21 0.60
N VAL A 225 8.87 2.57 -0.68
CA VAL A 225 7.73 2.18 -1.54
C VAL A 225 8.15 1.04 -2.45
N SER A 226 7.40 -0.06 -2.41
CA SER A 226 7.53 -1.20 -3.32
C SER A 226 6.21 -1.39 -4.07
N THR A 227 6.28 -1.61 -5.38
CA THR A 227 5.13 -1.92 -6.23
C THR A 227 5.33 -3.28 -6.87
N GLY A 228 4.24 -4.00 -7.13
CA GLY A 228 4.29 -5.29 -7.79
C GLY A 228 3.19 -5.53 -8.81
N LEU A 229 3.50 -6.46 -9.69
CA LEU A 229 2.61 -7.09 -10.65
C LEU A 229 2.59 -8.58 -10.31
N GLN A 230 1.39 -9.15 -10.16
CA GLN A 230 1.24 -10.58 -9.85
C GLN A 230 0.20 -11.22 -10.77
N GLY A 231 0.43 -12.49 -11.12
CA GLY A 231 -0.56 -13.33 -11.79
C GLY A 231 -0.53 -13.30 -13.33
N LEU A 232 0.28 -12.44 -13.96
CA LEU A 232 0.32 -12.29 -15.41
C LEU A 232 0.75 -13.60 -16.10
N ARG A 233 -0.21 -14.35 -16.63
CA ARG A 233 0.06 -15.58 -17.37
C ARG A 233 0.29 -15.28 -18.85
N LEU A 234 1.46 -15.63 -19.36
CA LEU A 234 1.81 -15.52 -20.77
C LEU A 234 2.23 -16.88 -21.34
N LEU A 235 2.00 -17.05 -22.64
CA LEU A 235 2.43 -18.22 -23.40
C LEU A 235 2.84 -17.76 -24.81
N LYS A 236 3.99 -18.24 -25.28
CA LYS A 236 4.33 -18.22 -26.72
C LYS A 236 4.69 -19.62 -27.18
N THR A 237 4.30 -19.95 -28.40
CA THR A 237 4.36 -21.30 -28.96
C THR A 237 5.71 -21.64 -29.60
N THR A 238 6.56 -20.63 -29.82
CA THR A 238 7.86 -20.74 -30.48
C THR A 238 8.79 -19.61 -29.99
N GLN A 239 9.92 -19.41 -30.66
CA GLN A 239 10.91 -18.37 -30.36
C GLN A 239 11.45 -18.50 -28.92
N SER A 240 11.54 -19.73 -28.43
CA SER A 240 12.21 -20.08 -27.19
C SER A 240 13.05 -21.32 -27.39
N ALA A 241 14.30 -21.28 -26.94
CA ALA A 241 15.18 -22.45 -26.93
C ALA A 241 15.65 -22.76 -25.51
N PHE A 242 16.22 -23.96 -25.37
CA PHE A 242 17.10 -24.32 -24.26
C PHE A 242 18.03 -25.42 -24.72
N VAL A 243 19.29 -25.04 -24.95
CA VAL A 243 20.34 -25.87 -25.57
C VAL A 243 21.66 -25.65 -24.85
N ASN A 244 22.65 -26.52 -25.08
CA ASN A 244 24.03 -26.35 -24.56
C ASN A 244 24.13 -26.18 -23.03
N PHE A 245 23.24 -26.82 -22.27
CA PHE A 245 23.31 -26.88 -20.81
C PHE A 245 24.15 -28.07 -20.34
N VAL A 246 24.51 -28.07 -19.05
CA VAL A 246 25.36 -29.10 -18.42
C VAL A 246 24.87 -30.50 -18.78
N SER A 247 25.81 -31.36 -19.19
CA SER A 247 25.55 -32.75 -19.53
C SER A 247 26.27 -33.65 -18.54
N ASP A 248 25.54 -34.07 -17.51
CA ASP A 248 26.00 -34.97 -16.45
C ASP A 248 25.15 -36.26 -16.43
N GLU A 249 25.39 -37.13 -15.45
CA GLU A 249 24.70 -38.41 -15.28
C GLU A 249 23.20 -38.29 -14.97
N PHE A 250 22.70 -37.09 -14.63
CA PHE A 250 21.29 -36.85 -14.31
C PHE A 250 20.50 -36.24 -15.48
N ARG A 251 21.18 -35.90 -16.58
CA ARG A 251 20.54 -35.29 -17.74
C ARG A 251 19.77 -36.32 -18.57
N SER A 252 18.44 -36.21 -18.55
CA SER A 252 17.54 -36.87 -19.52
C SER A 252 16.96 -35.90 -20.56
N LEU A 253 17.11 -34.58 -20.34
CA LEU A 253 16.50 -33.57 -21.20
C LEU A 253 17.32 -33.39 -22.50
N PRO A 254 16.72 -33.54 -23.68
CA PRO A 254 17.37 -33.20 -24.94
C PRO A 254 17.47 -31.68 -25.12
N ASP A 255 18.40 -31.27 -25.98
CA ASP A 255 18.45 -29.88 -26.46
C ASP A 255 17.19 -29.56 -27.26
N MET A 256 16.53 -28.45 -26.92
CA MET A 256 15.34 -27.97 -27.62
C MET A 256 15.65 -26.64 -28.29
N LYS A 257 15.82 -26.65 -29.61
CA LYS A 257 16.06 -25.45 -30.42
C LYS A 257 14.81 -24.58 -30.58
N ASP A 258 13.64 -25.20 -30.44
CA ASP A 258 12.36 -24.52 -30.29
C ASP A 258 11.50 -25.25 -29.25
N ARG A 259 10.69 -24.50 -28.49
CA ARG A 259 9.75 -25.04 -27.49
C ARG A 259 8.71 -23.99 -27.11
N ILE A 260 7.58 -24.47 -26.57
CA ILE A 260 6.62 -23.62 -25.87
C ILE A 260 7.29 -23.00 -24.63
N PHE A 261 7.06 -21.70 -24.44
CA PHE A 261 7.41 -20.99 -23.22
C PHE A 261 6.15 -20.39 -22.60
N SER A 262 5.75 -20.91 -21.44
CA SER A 262 4.65 -20.39 -20.65
C SER A 262 5.11 -20.05 -19.23
N THR A 263 4.54 -19.00 -18.65
CA THR A 263 4.89 -18.54 -17.31
C THR A 263 3.74 -17.82 -16.63
N VAL A 264 3.81 -17.68 -15.30
CA VAL A 264 2.96 -16.80 -14.50
C VAL A 264 3.87 -15.81 -13.80
N ILE A 265 3.97 -14.60 -14.33
CA ILE A 265 4.98 -13.62 -13.95
C ILE A 265 4.58 -12.94 -12.64
N THR A 266 5.55 -12.87 -11.73
CA THR A 266 5.53 -11.98 -10.57
C THR A 266 6.71 -11.02 -10.68
N ALA A 267 6.44 -9.72 -10.62
CA ALA A 267 7.46 -8.69 -10.56
C ALA A 267 7.22 -7.78 -9.36
N ALA A 268 8.28 -7.36 -8.70
CA ALA A 268 8.24 -6.40 -7.60
C ALA A 268 9.42 -5.45 -7.71
N TRP A 269 9.19 -4.14 -7.60
CA TRP A 269 10.24 -3.13 -7.70
C TRP A 269 10.14 -2.10 -6.59
N GLN A 270 11.29 -1.51 -6.25
CA GLN A 270 11.40 -0.50 -5.21
C GLN A 270 11.81 0.84 -5.81
N TYR A 271 11.18 1.92 -5.34
CA TYR A 271 11.52 3.27 -5.77
C TYR A 271 12.69 3.84 -4.98
N ASN A 272 13.44 4.76 -5.59
CA ASN A 272 14.49 5.55 -4.93
C ASN A 272 13.95 6.81 -4.24
N ARG A 273 12.67 7.15 -4.45
CA ARG A 273 11.96 8.28 -3.85
C ARG A 273 10.47 7.98 -3.74
N SER A 274 9.80 8.67 -2.84
CA SER A 274 8.36 8.52 -2.56
C SER A 274 7.51 9.69 -3.06
N THR A 275 8.15 10.82 -3.39
CA THR A 275 7.47 12.05 -3.80
C THR A 275 7.69 12.35 -5.29
N GLY A 276 6.69 12.95 -5.92
CA GLY A 276 6.74 13.32 -7.34
C GLY A 276 6.79 12.11 -8.29
N VAL A 277 6.25 10.97 -7.87
CA VAL A 277 6.21 9.72 -8.65
C VAL A 277 4.77 9.46 -9.10
N ASP A 278 4.57 9.23 -10.40
CA ASP A 278 3.30 8.74 -10.94
C ASP A 278 3.32 7.21 -10.95
N PHE A 279 2.96 6.62 -9.81
CA PHE A 279 3.01 5.17 -9.60
C PHE A 279 2.15 4.39 -10.59
N GLY A 280 0.94 4.89 -10.88
CA GLY A 280 0.02 4.28 -11.83
C GLY A 280 0.60 4.23 -13.24
N LYS A 281 1.20 5.33 -13.72
CA LYS A 281 1.87 5.36 -15.03
C LYS A 281 3.07 4.43 -15.09
N ILE A 282 3.88 4.39 -14.03
CA ILE A 282 5.04 3.49 -13.97
C ILE A 282 4.59 2.03 -13.98
N TRP A 283 3.55 1.66 -13.24
CA TRP A 283 3.02 0.30 -13.24
C TRP A 283 2.59 -0.15 -14.65
N GLN A 284 1.87 0.72 -15.38
CA GLN A 284 1.47 0.45 -16.77
C GLN A 284 2.68 0.30 -17.71
N LEU A 285 3.70 1.16 -17.54
CA LEU A 285 4.93 1.07 -18.31
C LEU A 285 5.66 -0.25 -18.03
N VAL A 286 5.83 -0.64 -16.77
CA VAL A 286 6.50 -1.90 -16.40
C VAL A 286 5.74 -3.11 -16.93
N LEU A 287 4.41 -3.13 -16.81
CA LEU A 287 3.56 -4.17 -17.40
C LEU A 287 3.80 -4.30 -18.91
N LYS A 288 3.77 -3.16 -19.62
CA LYS A 288 4.05 -3.13 -21.05
C LYS A 288 5.46 -3.62 -21.38
N THR A 289 6.48 -3.17 -20.65
CA THR A 289 7.88 -3.61 -20.86
C THR A 289 8.01 -5.12 -20.65
N ILE A 290 7.33 -5.70 -19.66
CA ILE A 290 7.29 -7.16 -19.45
C ILE A 290 6.69 -7.88 -20.66
N GLN A 291 5.52 -7.43 -21.13
CA GLN A 291 4.85 -8.02 -22.29
C GLN A 291 5.71 -7.90 -23.56
N ASP A 292 6.27 -6.73 -23.80
CA ASP A 292 7.11 -6.44 -24.98
C ASP A 292 8.39 -7.29 -24.99
N LYS A 293 9.04 -7.50 -23.83
CA LYS A 293 10.26 -8.33 -23.73
C LYS A 293 9.97 -9.82 -23.76
N PHE A 294 8.76 -10.25 -23.40
CA PHE A 294 8.34 -11.64 -23.53
C PHE A 294 7.97 -11.99 -24.98
N ALA A 295 7.10 -11.18 -25.59
CA ALA A 295 6.48 -11.45 -26.88
C ALA A 295 7.32 -10.95 -28.07
N GLY A 296 7.87 -9.73 -27.99
CA GLY A 296 8.49 -9.05 -29.13
C GLY A 296 7.47 -8.48 -30.12
N PRO A 297 7.92 -8.07 -31.32
CA PRO A 297 7.02 -7.59 -32.39
C PRO A 297 5.96 -8.63 -32.75
N ALA A 298 4.71 -8.21 -32.95
CA ALA A 298 3.58 -9.12 -33.15
C ALA A 298 3.75 -10.08 -34.34
N GLU A 299 4.42 -9.64 -35.41
CA GLU A 299 4.61 -10.45 -36.63
C GLU A 299 5.74 -11.48 -36.50
N MET A 300 6.85 -11.14 -35.82
CA MET A 300 8.10 -11.93 -35.86
C MET A 300 8.48 -12.54 -34.50
N GLY A 301 7.91 -12.02 -33.41
CA GLY A 301 8.28 -12.31 -32.05
C GLY A 301 9.73 -11.93 -31.71
N ILE A 302 10.18 -12.35 -30.52
CA ILE A 302 11.58 -12.24 -30.10
C ILE A 302 12.09 -13.60 -29.58
N PHE A 303 13.27 -13.99 -30.07
CA PHE A 303 13.92 -15.22 -29.65
C PHE A 303 14.43 -15.13 -28.20
N SER A 304 14.11 -16.14 -27.39
CA SER A 304 14.56 -16.28 -26.00
C SER A 304 15.47 -17.51 -25.86
N PRO A 305 16.79 -17.35 -25.65
CA PRO A 305 17.70 -18.49 -25.48
C PRO A 305 17.58 -19.16 -24.10
N SER A 306 17.03 -18.45 -23.10
CA SER A 306 16.76 -18.98 -21.77
C SER A 306 15.78 -18.07 -21.01
N VAL A 307 15.10 -18.63 -20.01
CA VAL A 307 14.21 -17.85 -19.13
C VAL A 307 15.02 -16.81 -18.35
N GLN A 308 16.23 -17.19 -17.89
CA GLN A 308 17.16 -16.31 -17.18
C GLN A 308 17.50 -15.06 -18.01
N ASN A 309 17.76 -15.24 -19.31
CA ASN A 309 18.05 -14.11 -20.19
C ASN A 309 16.83 -13.19 -20.35
N THR A 310 15.64 -13.75 -20.54
CA THR A 310 14.39 -12.96 -20.60
C THR A 310 14.15 -12.18 -19.31
N VAL A 311 14.32 -12.82 -18.14
CA VAL A 311 14.25 -12.15 -16.83
C VAL A 311 15.20 -10.96 -16.77
N TYR A 312 16.47 -11.16 -17.12
CA TYR A 312 17.46 -10.08 -17.13
C TYR A 312 17.10 -8.94 -18.08
N LEU A 313 16.63 -9.25 -19.30
CA LEU A 313 16.25 -8.24 -20.28
C LEU A 313 15.04 -7.40 -19.84
N ILE A 314 14.06 -8.01 -19.20
CA ILE A 314 12.94 -7.31 -18.56
C ILE A 314 13.48 -6.33 -17.51
N GLN A 315 14.25 -6.85 -16.56
CA GLN A 315 14.77 -6.05 -15.44
C GLN A 315 15.63 -4.88 -15.91
N LYS A 316 16.54 -5.15 -16.84
CA LYS A 316 17.41 -4.13 -17.43
C LYS A 316 16.58 -3.05 -18.14
N SER A 317 15.57 -3.43 -18.92
CA SER A 317 14.74 -2.47 -19.66
C SER A 317 13.97 -1.57 -18.72
N VAL A 318 13.33 -2.13 -17.68
CA VAL A 318 12.65 -1.34 -16.64
C VAL A 318 13.60 -0.36 -15.96
N LEU A 319 14.80 -0.79 -15.57
CA LEU A 319 15.80 0.11 -14.96
C LEU A 319 16.35 1.16 -15.93
N MET A 320 16.31 0.95 -17.24
CA MET A 320 16.71 2.00 -18.20
C MET A 320 15.57 3.00 -18.43
N GLU A 321 14.35 2.53 -18.52
CA GLU A 321 13.16 3.32 -18.86
C GLU A 321 12.57 4.09 -17.67
N VAL A 322 12.79 3.62 -16.44
CA VAL A 322 12.20 4.20 -15.22
C VAL A 322 13.27 4.62 -14.22
N PRO A 323 13.77 5.86 -14.28
CA PRO A 323 14.80 6.40 -13.37
C PRO A 323 14.46 6.28 -11.88
N GLU A 324 13.17 6.32 -11.54
CA GLU A 324 12.65 6.22 -10.18
C GLU A 324 12.81 4.83 -9.58
N VAL A 325 12.92 3.78 -10.40
CA VAL A 325 13.10 2.40 -9.91
C VAL A 325 14.56 2.18 -9.54
N SER A 326 14.79 1.79 -8.29
CA SER A 326 16.12 1.49 -7.73
C SER A 326 16.54 0.04 -7.95
N GLN A 327 15.59 -0.88 -7.83
CA GLN A 327 15.75 -2.31 -8.05
C GLN A 327 14.43 -2.96 -8.43
N ILE A 328 14.53 -4.10 -9.13
CA ILE A 328 13.40 -4.92 -9.55
C ILE A 328 13.73 -6.40 -9.41
N GLN A 329 12.85 -7.13 -8.75
CA GLN A 329 12.81 -8.59 -8.71
C GLN A 329 11.77 -9.10 -9.71
N VAL A 330 12.12 -10.16 -10.43
CA VAL A 330 11.21 -10.84 -11.36
C VAL A 330 11.31 -12.34 -11.12
N SER A 331 10.16 -13.01 -11.03
CA SER A 331 10.02 -14.46 -10.98
C SER A 331 9.19 -14.94 -12.16
N MET A 332 9.72 -15.91 -12.90
CA MET A 332 9.10 -16.52 -14.07
C MET A 332 9.17 -18.05 -13.93
N PRO A 333 8.19 -18.70 -13.28
CA PRO A 333 8.09 -20.15 -13.30
C PRO A 333 7.89 -20.62 -14.75
N ASN A 334 8.59 -21.67 -15.17
CA ASN A 334 8.42 -22.28 -16.48
C ASN A 334 7.29 -23.31 -16.40
N LYS A 335 6.12 -22.97 -16.93
CA LYS A 335 4.96 -23.85 -17.05
C LYS A 335 5.14 -24.74 -18.27
N HIS A 336 5.27 -26.04 -18.04
CA HIS A 336 5.67 -26.99 -19.06
C HIS A 336 4.49 -27.43 -19.93
N TYR A 337 4.77 -27.53 -21.23
CA TYR A 337 3.91 -28.14 -22.24
C TYR A 337 4.80 -29.10 -23.02
N TYR A 338 4.65 -30.39 -22.77
CA TYR A 338 5.47 -31.42 -23.44
C TYR A 338 4.71 -32.00 -24.63
N PRO A 339 5.36 -32.22 -25.79
CA PRO A 339 4.72 -32.96 -26.87
C PRO A 339 4.34 -34.36 -26.38
N VAL A 340 3.13 -34.81 -26.70
CA VAL A 340 2.69 -36.16 -26.36
C VAL A 340 3.45 -37.16 -27.24
N ASP A 341 4.04 -38.19 -26.62
CA ASP A 341 4.63 -39.31 -27.35
C ASP A 341 3.52 -40.20 -27.92
N LEU A 342 3.34 -40.12 -29.24
CA LEU A 342 2.33 -40.88 -29.98
C LEU A 342 2.87 -42.20 -30.56
N SER A 343 4.16 -42.49 -30.40
CA SER A 343 4.82 -43.63 -31.05
C SER A 343 4.27 -45.01 -30.61
N LYS A 344 3.51 -45.04 -29.51
CA LYS A 344 2.92 -46.24 -28.92
C LYS A 344 1.53 -46.58 -29.46
N PHE A 345 0.94 -45.71 -30.28
CA PHE A 345 -0.40 -45.90 -30.83
C PHE A 345 -0.31 -46.42 -32.26
N GLU A 346 -1.12 -47.43 -32.57
CA GLU A 346 -1.17 -48.06 -33.89
C GLU A 346 -1.43 -47.02 -34.99
N GLY A 347 -0.55 -46.97 -35.98
CA GLY A 347 -0.63 -46.05 -37.13
C GLY A 347 -0.04 -44.66 -36.87
N MET A 348 0.57 -44.43 -35.71
CA MET A 348 1.18 -43.14 -35.31
C MET A 348 2.70 -43.22 -35.07
N GLU A 349 3.32 -44.38 -35.33
CA GLU A 349 4.69 -44.71 -34.89
C GLU A 349 5.77 -43.79 -35.47
N ASN A 350 5.53 -43.24 -36.67
CA ASN A 350 6.47 -42.39 -37.40
C ASN A 350 5.95 -40.96 -37.63
N ILE A 351 4.92 -40.55 -36.88
CA ILE A 351 4.34 -39.21 -37.00
C ILE A 351 5.04 -38.29 -36.01
N GLU A 352 5.69 -37.24 -36.53
CA GLU A 352 6.20 -36.15 -35.71
C GLU A 352 5.03 -35.36 -35.13
N ASN A 353 5.03 -35.12 -33.81
CA ASN A 353 3.96 -34.39 -33.12
C ASN A 353 4.47 -33.03 -32.62
N ASN A 354 3.99 -31.97 -33.25
CA ASN A 354 4.23 -30.57 -32.86
C ASN A 354 2.92 -29.81 -32.60
N GLU A 355 1.79 -30.52 -32.51
CA GLU A 355 0.44 -29.96 -32.41
C GLU A 355 -0.23 -30.31 -31.07
N VAL A 356 0.07 -31.49 -30.51
CA VAL A 356 -0.59 -32.01 -29.32
C VAL A 356 0.38 -32.03 -28.14
N PHE A 357 0.15 -31.14 -27.18
CA PHE A 357 0.96 -30.98 -25.98
C PHE A 357 0.18 -31.35 -24.72
N LEU A 358 0.87 -31.95 -23.75
CA LEU A 358 0.41 -32.16 -22.38
C LEU A 358 0.78 -30.94 -21.53
N PRO A 359 -0.20 -30.14 -21.07
CA PRO A 359 0.04 -29.10 -20.08
C PRO A 359 0.33 -29.76 -18.72
N VAL A 360 1.40 -29.33 -18.06
CA VAL A 360 1.81 -29.88 -16.76
C VAL A 360 1.68 -28.80 -15.68
N ASP A 361 0.81 -29.04 -14.71
CA ASP A 361 0.61 -28.11 -13.59
C ASP A 361 1.83 -28.06 -12.66
N LYS A 362 2.40 -29.24 -12.38
CA LYS A 362 3.54 -29.49 -11.49
C LYS A 362 4.35 -30.72 -11.97
N PRO A 363 5.68 -30.76 -11.75
CA PRO A 363 6.51 -29.66 -11.24
C PRO A 363 6.66 -28.54 -12.28
N SER A 364 7.19 -27.38 -11.86
CA SER A 364 7.57 -26.28 -12.76
C SER A 364 8.95 -25.78 -12.40
N GLY A 365 9.79 -25.49 -13.41
CA GLY A 365 11.02 -24.75 -13.18
C GLY A 365 10.71 -23.39 -12.55
N ASN A 366 11.59 -22.88 -11.67
CA ASN A 366 11.41 -21.57 -11.05
C ASN A 366 12.67 -20.72 -11.27
N ILE A 367 12.52 -19.62 -12.01
CA ILE A 367 13.62 -18.72 -12.35
C ILE A 367 13.31 -17.37 -11.71
N THR A 368 14.22 -16.90 -10.86
CA THR A 368 14.09 -15.62 -10.16
C THR A 368 15.40 -14.86 -10.24
N GLY A 369 15.32 -13.53 -10.20
CA GLY A 369 16.48 -12.66 -10.08
C GLY A 369 16.07 -11.30 -9.55
N THR A 370 17.02 -10.59 -8.93
CA THR A 370 16.86 -9.19 -8.52
C THR A 370 17.99 -8.38 -9.12
N LEU A 371 17.64 -7.34 -9.88
CA LEU A 371 18.61 -6.42 -10.47
C LEU A 371 18.41 -5.04 -9.86
N GLY A 372 19.51 -4.39 -9.48
CA GLY A 372 19.51 -3.03 -8.93
C GLY A 372 20.54 -2.14 -9.59
N ARG A 373 20.40 -0.83 -9.43
CA ARG A 373 21.36 0.14 -9.97
C ARG A 373 22.68 0.07 -9.19
N SER A 374 23.79 -0.01 -9.91
CA SER A 374 25.12 -0.20 -9.32
C SER A 374 25.52 0.87 -8.29
N HIS A 375 25.14 2.14 -8.52
CA HIS A 375 25.45 3.24 -7.58
C HIS A 375 24.66 3.16 -6.26
N ILE A 376 23.50 2.49 -6.25
CA ILE A 376 22.69 2.29 -5.05
C ILE A 376 23.22 1.09 -4.26
N ILE A 377 23.62 0.03 -4.95
CA ILE A 377 24.17 -1.18 -4.31
C ILE A 377 25.49 -0.88 -3.59
N LYS A 378 26.38 -0.10 -4.22
CA LYS A 378 27.66 0.31 -3.63
C LYS A 378 27.54 1.24 -2.42
N ALA A 379 26.38 1.84 -2.18
CA ALA A 379 26.15 2.67 -0.99
C ALA A 379 25.65 1.87 0.22
N LYS A 380 25.31 0.59 0.04
CA LYS A 380 24.79 -0.31 1.09
C LYS A 380 25.81 -1.36 1.55
N LEU A 381 26.87 -1.57 0.77
CA LEU A 381 28.06 -2.36 1.13
C LEU A 381 29.15 -1.40 1.59
#